data_AF-A0A645IPI5-F1
#
_entry.id   AF-A0A645IPI5-F1
#
_cell.length_a   1.000
_cell.length_b   1.000
_cell.length_c   1.000
_cell.angle_alpha   90.00
_cell.angle_beta   90.00
_cell.angle_gamma   90.00
#
_symmetry.space_group_name_H-M   'P 1'
#
loop_
_entity.id
_entity.type
_entity.pdbx_description
1 polymer ?
#
loop_
_entity_poly.entity_id
_entity_poly.type
_entity_poly.pdbx_seq_one_letter_code
_entity_poly.pdbx_strand_id
1 'polypeptide(L)'
;MKNGVRSWIWDIALDKDNHPVITYARYPSEMEHQYYYARWDGREWNTIKVTDAGNYITIIKPGKKLLEAHYSGGIVLDHSNPDIVFLSRKIGNQFELEKRIIGANGEQQVFPLTQASRKDNLRPYVIYGKNKGPSLLMWMEGFYYHYTDFKTDIRIRAIDNEAKKSLNQ
;
A
#
# COMPACT_ATOMS: atom_id res chain seq x y z
N MET A 1 -25.79 -7.80 -16.24
CA MET A 1 -25.21 -6.45 -16.07
C MET A 1 -23.80 -6.63 -15.50
N LYS A 2 -22.74 -6.14 -16.17
CA LYS A 2 -21.43 -6.07 -15.53
C LYS A 2 -21.44 -4.86 -14.61
N ASN A 3 -21.75 -5.06 -13.33
CA ASN A 3 -21.56 -4.03 -12.31
C ASN A 3 -20.05 -3.86 -12.14
N GLY A 4 -19.46 -2.89 -12.85
CA GLY A 4 -18.03 -2.60 -12.75
C GLY A 4 -17.69 -2.09 -11.34
N VAL A 5 -16.72 -2.72 -10.68
CA VAL A 5 -16.18 -2.23 -9.41
C VAL A 5 -15.18 -1.11 -9.71
N ARG A 6 -15.39 0.07 -9.12
CA ARG A 6 -14.47 1.20 -9.27
C ARG A 6 -13.07 0.77 -8.83
N SER A 7 -12.07 1.18 -9.59
CA SER A 7 -10.69 0.80 -9.33
C SER A 7 -9.75 1.97 -9.62
N TRP A 8 -8.60 2.01 -8.96
CA TRP A 8 -7.60 3.06 -9.13
C TRP A 8 -6.19 2.44 -9.13
N ILE A 9 -5.42 2.66 -10.19
CA ILE A 9 -4.03 2.21 -10.26
C ILE A 9 -3.19 3.08 -9.33
N TRP A 10 -2.40 2.44 -8.46
CA TRP A 10 -1.56 3.12 -7.49
C TRP A 10 -0.11 3.22 -7.94
N ASP A 11 0.43 2.14 -8.51
CA ASP A 11 1.84 2.08 -8.88
C ASP A 11 2.08 1.03 -9.96
N ILE A 12 3.17 1.20 -10.71
CA ILE A 12 3.65 0.27 -11.73
C ILE A 12 5.18 0.21 -11.71
N ALA A 13 5.72 -1.01 -11.77
CA ALA A 13 7.14 -1.26 -11.93
C ALA A 13 7.36 -2.40 -12.93
N LEU A 14 8.58 -2.50 -13.47
CA LEU A 14 8.98 -3.64 -14.29
C LEU A 14 9.72 -4.64 -13.43
N ASP A 15 9.44 -5.92 -13.60
CA ASP A 15 10.26 -6.97 -13.02
C ASP A 15 11.56 -7.20 -13.81
N LYS A 16 12.39 -8.14 -13.35
CA LYS A 16 13.68 -8.47 -13.97
C LYS A 16 13.59 -8.94 -15.42
N ASP A 17 12.42 -9.42 -15.86
CA ASP A 17 12.17 -9.91 -17.21
C ASP A 17 11.44 -8.84 -18.05
N ASN A 18 11.38 -7.59 -17.57
CA ASN A 18 10.64 -6.46 -18.13
C ASN A 18 9.13 -6.66 -18.21
N HIS A 19 8.57 -7.54 -17.40
CA HIS A 19 7.12 -7.66 -17.31
C HIS A 19 6.54 -6.62 -16.34
N PRO A 20 5.43 -5.95 -16.70
CA PRO A 20 4.80 -4.99 -15.82
C PRO A 20 4.13 -5.65 -14.62
N VAL A 21 4.36 -5.03 -13.47
CA VAL A 21 3.73 -5.33 -12.19
C VAL A 21 2.99 -4.09 -11.74
N ILE A 22 1.70 -4.25 -11.39
CA ILE A 22 0.84 -3.14 -10.97
C ILE A 22 0.28 -3.40 -9.57
N THR A 23 0.17 -2.33 -8.79
CA THR A 23 -0.68 -2.32 -7.59
C THR A 23 -1.85 -1.37 -7.81
N TYR A 24 -3.01 -1.75 -7.33
CA TYR A 24 -4.22 -0.96 -7.50
C TYR A 24 -5.21 -1.20 -6.36
N ALA A 25 -6.14 -0.26 -6.20
CA ALA A 25 -7.25 -0.38 -5.27
C ALA A 25 -8.53 -0.73 -6.02
N ARG A 26 -9.41 -1.49 -5.36
CA ARG A 26 -10.80 -1.72 -5.75
C ARG A 26 -11.73 -1.22 -4.66
N TYR A 27 -12.88 -0.71 -5.06
CA TYR A 27 -13.89 -0.14 -4.17
C TYR A 27 -15.25 -0.80 -4.39
N PRO A 28 -15.51 -1.99 -3.80
CA PRO A 28 -16.86 -2.55 -3.75
C PRO A 28 -17.89 -1.58 -3.17
N SER A 29 -17.48 -0.79 -2.16
CA SER A 29 -18.23 0.34 -1.60
C SER A 29 -17.28 1.45 -1.14
N GLU A 30 -17.80 2.61 -0.77
CA GLU A 30 -17.00 3.71 -0.18
C GLU A 30 -16.32 3.30 1.16
N MET A 31 -16.86 2.29 1.82
CA MET A 31 -16.37 1.77 3.10
C MET A 31 -15.44 0.57 2.96
N GLU A 32 -15.33 0.02 1.75
CA GLU A 32 -14.57 -1.19 1.47
C GLU A 32 -13.50 -0.89 0.42
N HIS A 33 -12.29 -0.61 0.89
CA HIS A 33 -11.12 -0.44 0.03
C HIS A 33 -10.32 -1.73 0.07
N GLN A 34 -9.95 -2.24 -1.09
CA GLN A 34 -9.20 -3.48 -1.23
C GLN A 34 -7.97 -3.24 -2.08
N TYR A 35 -6.80 -3.70 -1.63
CA TYR A 35 -5.58 -3.63 -2.44
C TYR A 35 -5.35 -4.91 -3.20
N TYR A 36 -4.91 -4.74 -4.43
CA TYR A 36 -4.59 -5.78 -5.37
C TYR A 36 -3.22 -5.56 -5.97
N TYR A 37 -2.63 -6.68 -6.37
CA TYR A 37 -1.37 -6.77 -7.08
C TYR A 37 -1.61 -7.63 -8.32
N ALA A 38 -1.10 -7.20 -9.47
CA ALA A 38 -1.15 -8.02 -10.67
C ALA A 38 0.18 -7.97 -11.41
N ARG A 39 0.63 -9.12 -11.91
CA ARG A 39 1.85 -9.26 -12.71
C ARG A 39 1.51 -9.88 -14.06
N TRP A 40 2.04 -9.28 -15.13
CA TRP A 40 2.02 -9.90 -16.44
C TRP A 40 3.10 -10.98 -16.52
N ASP A 41 2.81 -12.16 -17.06
CA ASP A 41 3.80 -13.24 -17.21
C ASP A 41 4.31 -13.43 -18.65
N GLY A 42 3.94 -12.52 -19.55
CA GLY A 42 4.18 -12.63 -20.99
C GLY A 42 2.94 -13.07 -21.78
N ARG A 43 1.93 -13.66 -21.12
CA ARG A 43 0.72 -14.20 -21.76
C ARG A 43 -0.57 -13.75 -21.10
N GLU A 44 -0.59 -13.65 -19.77
CA GLU A 44 -1.76 -13.23 -19.01
C GLU A 44 -1.42 -12.46 -17.73
N TRP A 45 -2.43 -11.79 -17.15
CA TRP A 45 -2.31 -11.08 -15.89
C TRP A 45 -2.63 -12.01 -14.72
N ASN A 46 -1.62 -12.29 -13.90
CA ASN A 46 -1.77 -13.01 -12.66
C ASN A 46 -2.12 -12.03 -11.54
N THR A 47 -3.37 -12.06 -11.07
CA THR A 47 -3.90 -11.10 -10.10
C THR A 47 -4.10 -11.74 -8.74
N ILE A 48 -3.66 -11.06 -7.68
CA ILE A 48 -3.93 -11.45 -6.30
C ILE A 48 -4.56 -10.30 -5.51
N LYS A 49 -5.47 -10.64 -4.61
CA LYS A 49 -5.90 -9.71 -3.56
C LYS A 49 -4.80 -9.65 -2.50
N VAL A 50 -4.23 -8.48 -2.28
CA VAL A 50 -3.23 -8.28 -1.23
C VAL A 50 -3.93 -8.27 0.12
N THR A 51 -4.86 -7.35 0.33
CA THR A 51 -5.56 -7.23 1.62
C THR A 51 -6.81 -6.36 1.54
N ASP A 52 -7.70 -6.51 2.52
CA ASP A 52 -8.70 -5.50 2.83
C ASP A 52 -8.00 -4.33 3.53
N ALA A 53 -8.09 -3.14 2.92
CA ALA A 53 -7.34 -1.96 3.34
C ALA A 53 -8.08 -1.09 4.36
N GLY A 54 -9.35 -1.37 4.61
CA GLY A 54 -10.24 -0.53 5.42
C GLY A 54 -11.06 0.41 4.54
N ASN A 55 -11.14 1.68 4.93
CA ASN A 55 -11.93 2.70 4.24
C ASN A 55 -11.08 3.91 3.86
N TYR A 56 -11.71 5.04 3.56
CA TYR A 56 -11.03 6.30 3.28
C TYR A 56 -10.20 6.81 4.47
N ILE A 57 -9.15 7.57 4.18
CA ILE A 57 -8.22 8.14 5.18
C ILE A 57 -8.74 9.43 5.83
N THR A 58 -9.76 10.04 5.23
CA THR A 58 -10.32 11.32 5.67
C THR A 58 -10.96 11.22 7.05
N ILE A 59 -10.45 12.02 7.99
CA ILE A 59 -11.12 12.28 9.25
C ILE A 59 -12.20 13.33 9.02
N ILE A 60 -13.46 12.94 9.22
CA ILE A 60 -14.60 13.84 9.02
C ILE A 60 -14.73 14.76 10.25
N LYS A 61 -14.56 16.06 10.06
CA LYS A 61 -14.80 17.05 11.12
C LYS A 61 -16.30 17.13 11.46
N PRO A 62 -16.68 17.43 12.72
CA PRO A 62 -18.08 17.60 13.12
C PRO A 62 -18.85 18.53 12.17
N GLY A 63 -20.01 18.09 11.70
CA GLY A 63 -20.86 18.85 10.78
C GLY A 63 -20.36 18.94 9.33
N LYS A 64 -19.27 18.25 8.96
CA LYS A 64 -18.80 18.15 7.57
C LYS A 64 -19.24 16.85 6.91
N LYS A 65 -19.38 16.89 5.59
CA LYS A 65 -19.65 15.71 4.76
C LYS A 65 -18.34 15.04 4.33
N LEU A 66 -18.41 13.75 4.01
CA LEU A 66 -17.33 13.05 3.33
C LEU A 66 -17.19 13.58 1.90
N LEU A 67 -15.98 13.99 1.51
CA LEU A 67 -15.68 14.50 0.17
C LEU A 67 -14.82 13.54 -0.66
N GLU A 68 -13.91 12.82 0.00
CA GLU A 68 -12.89 11.98 -0.64
C GLU A 68 -13.11 10.48 -0.32
N ALA A 69 -14.31 9.98 -0.56
CA ALA A 69 -14.75 8.64 -0.14
C ALA A 69 -13.94 7.46 -0.70
N HIS A 70 -13.16 7.69 -1.76
CA HIS A 70 -12.31 6.70 -2.42
C HIS A 70 -10.81 6.96 -2.19
N TYR A 71 -10.45 7.79 -1.21
CA TYR A 71 -9.04 8.12 -0.93
C TYR A 71 -8.44 7.18 0.12
N SER A 72 -7.73 6.16 -0.34
CA SER A 72 -7.16 5.10 0.50
C SER A 72 -5.81 5.44 1.13
N GLY A 73 -5.39 4.62 2.09
CA GLY A 73 -4.07 4.68 2.72
C GLY A 73 -2.91 4.50 1.73
N GLY A 74 -3.07 3.68 0.71
CA GLY A 74 -2.10 3.43 -0.35
C GLY A 74 -1.34 2.13 -0.28
N ILE A 75 -0.89 1.71 -1.46
CA ILE A 75 -0.02 0.57 -1.72
C ILE A 75 0.95 0.97 -2.83
N VAL A 76 2.23 0.65 -2.68
CA VAL A 76 3.29 0.97 -3.65
C VAL A 76 4.27 -0.20 -3.77
N LEU A 77 4.96 -0.28 -4.90
CA LEU A 77 5.96 -1.30 -5.19
C LEU A 77 7.34 -0.81 -4.76
N ASP A 78 8.24 -1.72 -4.41
CA ASP A 78 9.66 -1.45 -4.57
C ASP A 78 10.03 -1.61 -6.05
N HIS A 79 10.43 -0.52 -6.70
CA HIS A 79 10.72 -0.54 -8.13
C HIS A 79 12.01 -1.30 -8.47
N SER A 80 12.89 -1.54 -7.49
CA SER A 80 14.08 -2.39 -7.65
C SER A 80 13.76 -3.88 -7.47
N ASN A 81 12.67 -4.20 -6.76
CA ASN A 81 12.16 -5.56 -6.61
C ASN A 81 10.62 -5.56 -6.42
N PRO A 82 9.85 -5.68 -7.51
CA PRO A 82 8.38 -5.66 -7.46
C PRO A 82 7.73 -6.87 -6.77
N ASP A 83 8.49 -7.80 -6.19
CA ASP A 83 7.95 -8.80 -5.25
C ASP A 83 7.60 -8.14 -3.90
N ILE A 84 8.18 -6.98 -3.62
CA ILE A 84 8.00 -6.25 -2.36
C ILE A 84 6.98 -5.15 -2.56
N VAL A 85 5.96 -5.13 -1.70
CA VAL A 85 4.98 -4.04 -1.61
C VAL A 85 5.00 -3.40 -0.23
N PHE A 86 4.79 -2.10 -0.20
CA PHE A 86 4.55 -1.34 1.02
C PHE A 86 3.14 -0.78 0.97
N LEU A 87 2.38 -0.96 2.04
CA LEU A 87 0.99 -0.52 2.08
C LEU A 87 0.61 0.08 3.43
N SER A 88 -0.38 0.96 3.40
CA SER A 88 -1.06 1.52 4.56
C SER A 88 -2.49 0.99 4.59
N ARG A 89 -2.84 0.23 5.64
CA ARG A 89 -4.21 -0.27 5.84
C ARG A 89 -4.71 0.04 7.24
N LYS A 90 -6.02 0.07 7.40
CA LYS A 90 -6.65 0.26 8.70
C LYS A 90 -6.54 -0.99 9.56
N ILE A 91 -5.96 -0.84 10.75
CA ILE A 91 -5.86 -1.86 11.80
C ILE A 91 -6.45 -1.26 13.07
N GLY A 92 -7.61 -1.77 13.49
CA GLY A 92 -8.40 -1.12 14.54
C GLY A 92 -8.84 0.27 14.09
N ASN A 93 -8.42 1.29 14.83
CA ASN A 93 -8.79 2.69 14.54
C ASN A 93 -7.78 3.44 13.68
N GLN A 94 -6.55 2.93 13.52
CA GLN A 94 -5.48 3.65 12.82
C GLN A 94 -5.07 2.98 11.51
N PHE A 95 -4.56 3.79 10.59
CA PHE A 95 -3.81 3.31 9.45
C PHE A 95 -2.37 2.99 9.84
N GLU A 96 -1.95 1.77 9.52
CA GLU A 96 -0.63 1.23 9.85
C GLU A 96 0.07 0.74 8.58
N LEU A 97 1.40 0.84 8.59
CA LEU A 97 2.24 0.39 7.50
C LEU A 97 2.59 -1.08 7.61
N GLU A 98 2.61 -1.75 6.47
CA GLU A 98 3.12 -3.10 6.30
C GLU A 98 4.08 -3.14 5.10
N LYS A 99 5.13 -3.94 5.22
CA LYS A 99 5.84 -4.51 4.08
C LYS A 99 5.25 -5.89 3.84
N ARG A 100 5.04 -6.26 2.57
CA ARG A 100 4.78 -7.64 2.19
C ARG A 100 5.73 -8.09 1.11
N ILE A 101 6.09 -9.37 1.16
CA ILE A 101 6.81 -10.06 0.08
C ILE A 101 5.82 -11.03 -0.55
N ILE A 102 5.60 -10.86 -1.85
CA ILE A 102 4.68 -11.65 -2.68
C ILE A 102 5.51 -12.72 -3.39
N GLY A 103 5.27 -13.99 -3.05
CA GLY A 103 5.88 -15.13 -3.70
C GLY A 103 5.32 -15.38 -5.11
N ALA A 104 6.02 -16.17 -5.91
CA ALA A 104 5.64 -16.47 -7.30
C ALA A 104 4.26 -17.11 -7.46
N ASN A 105 3.78 -17.82 -6.44
CA ASN A 105 2.44 -18.44 -6.40
C ASN A 105 1.37 -17.55 -5.75
N GLY A 106 1.70 -16.31 -5.39
CA GLY A 106 0.80 -15.36 -4.72
C GLY A 106 0.78 -15.46 -3.19
N GLU A 107 1.59 -16.33 -2.58
CA GLU A 107 1.78 -16.35 -1.12
C GLU A 107 2.32 -15.01 -0.62
N GLN A 108 1.89 -14.60 0.58
CA GLN A 108 2.24 -13.30 1.14
C GLN A 108 2.89 -13.45 2.50
N GLN A 109 4.15 -13.02 2.61
CA GLN A 109 4.80 -12.81 3.90
C GLN A 109 4.51 -11.38 4.37
N VAL A 110 3.99 -11.22 5.58
CA VAL A 110 3.56 -9.92 6.12
C VAL A 110 4.50 -9.46 7.22
N PHE A 111 4.99 -8.22 7.12
CA PHE A 111 5.88 -7.59 8.09
C PHE A 111 5.28 -6.24 8.51
N PRO A 112 4.69 -6.14 9.70
CA PRO A 112 4.24 -4.85 10.22
C PRO A 112 5.42 -3.89 10.37
N LEU A 113 5.25 -2.67 9.88
CA LEU A 113 6.26 -1.61 9.92
C LEU A 113 5.95 -0.56 10.99
N THR A 114 4.67 -0.38 11.32
CA THR A 114 4.15 0.40 12.44
C THR A 114 3.00 -0.40 13.09
N GLN A 115 2.78 -0.21 14.39
CA GLN A 115 1.72 -0.89 15.15
C GLN A 115 1.33 -0.03 16.36
N ALA A 116 0.05 -0.10 16.74
CA ALA A 116 -0.50 0.61 17.90
C ALA A 116 -0.13 2.11 17.91
N SER A 117 -0.12 2.71 16.72
CA SER A 117 0.23 4.10 16.51
C SER A 117 -0.82 5.02 17.13
N ARG A 118 -0.39 6.22 17.55
CA ARG A 118 -1.31 7.27 18.04
C ARG A 118 -1.89 8.13 16.91
N LYS A 119 -1.28 8.06 15.72
CA LYS A 119 -1.63 8.80 14.52
C LYS A 119 -1.61 7.85 13.33
N ASP A 120 -2.26 8.23 12.24
CA ASP A 120 -2.28 7.44 11.03
C ASP A 120 -0.94 7.52 10.29
N ASN A 121 -0.49 6.39 9.74
CA ASN A 121 0.64 6.29 8.83
C ASN A 121 0.11 6.03 7.42
N LEU A 122 0.17 7.03 6.56
CA LEU A 122 -0.58 7.14 5.31
C LEU A 122 0.36 7.31 4.12
N ARG A 123 -0.12 6.88 2.95
CA ARG A 123 0.42 7.18 1.62
C ARG A 123 1.92 6.88 1.53
N PRO A 124 2.32 5.61 1.70
CA PRO A 124 3.70 5.21 1.51
C PRO A 124 4.17 5.52 0.08
N TYR A 125 5.45 5.84 -0.04
CA TYR A 125 6.14 6.03 -1.31
C TYR A 125 7.56 5.50 -1.18
N VAL A 126 7.98 4.65 -2.12
CA VAL A 126 9.37 4.18 -2.20
C VAL A 126 10.15 5.17 -3.07
N ILE A 127 11.23 5.73 -2.52
CA ILE A 127 12.06 6.69 -3.26
C ILE A 127 12.71 5.98 -4.47
N TYR A 128 12.43 6.52 -5.65
CA TYR A 128 12.91 5.99 -6.92
C TYR A 128 14.42 6.24 -7.14
N GLY A 129 15.02 5.45 -8.03
CA GLY A 129 16.40 5.66 -8.51
C GLY A 129 17.48 4.92 -7.74
N LYS A 130 17.10 4.04 -6.80
CA LYS A 130 18.05 3.16 -6.10
C LYS A 130 18.01 1.76 -6.71
N ASN A 131 19.18 1.25 -7.11
CA ASN A 131 19.30 -0.04 -7.78
C ASN A 131 19.74 -1.20 -6.86
N LYS A 132 20.17 -0.91 -5.61
CA LYS A 132 20.64 -1.90 -4.62
C LYS A 132 20.43 -1.43 -3.18
N GLY A 133 20.33 -2.37 -2.25
CA GLY A 133 20.25 -2.11 -0.80
C GLY A 133 18.82 -1.92 -0.28
N PRO A 134 18.65 -1.40 0.95
CA PRO A 134 17.32 -1.28 1.56
C PRO A 134 16.44 -0.27 0.82
N SER A 135 15.12 -0.50 0.78
CA SER A 135 14.17 0.49 0.26
C SER A 135 14.17 1.73 1.17
N LEU A 136 14.19 2.92 0.58
CA LEU A 136 13.94 4.14 1.34
C LEU A 136 12.45 4.46 1.26
N LEU A 137 11.73 4.12 2.32
CA LEU A 137 10.28 4.33 2.43
C LEU A 137 10.00 5.70 3.04
N MET A 138 9.21 6.50 2.35
CA MET A 138 8.65 7.76 2.84
C MET A 138 7.14 7.62 3.05
N TRP A 139 6.58 8.29 4.06
CA TRP A 139 5.13 8.30 4.28
C TRP A 139 4.69 9.54 5.06
N MET A 140 3.39 9.81 5.05
CA MET A 140 2.77 10.83 5.90
C MET A 140 2.37 10.21 7.25
N GLU A 141 2.76 10.83 8.36
CA GLU A 141 2.25 10.47 9.69
C GLU A 141 1.42 11.63 10.24
N GLY A 142 0.16 11.41 10.58
CA GLY A 142 -0.64 12.47 11.19
C GLY A 142 -2.14 12.33 11.07
N PHE A 143 -2.79 13.49 10.93
CA PHE A 143 -4.23 13.61 10.75
C PHE A 143 -4.54 14.23 9.40
N TYR A 144 -5.31 13.54 8.57
CA TYR A 144 -5.70 14.01 7.25
C TYR A 144 -7.20 14.31 7.24
N TYR A 145 -7.57 15.57 6.97
CA TYR A 145 -8.97 15.98 6.85
C TYR A 145 -9.36 16.26 5.40
N HIS A 146 -8.45 16.81 4.59
CA HIS A 146 -8.60 17.11 3.17
C HIS A 146 -7.23 17.42 2.56
N TYR A 147 -7.07 17.41 1.23
CA TYR A 147 -5.78 17.69 0.58
C TYR A 147 -5.25 19.12 0.82
N THR A 148 -6.10 20.03 1.27
CA THR A 148 -5.75 21.41 1.68
C THR A 148 -5.82 21.63 3.20
N ASP A 149 -6.17 20.61 3.99
CA ASP A 149 -6.39 20.70 5.43
C ASP A 149 -5.91 19.40 6.08
N PHE A 150 -4.65 19.41 6.47
CA PHE A 150 -3.97 18.26 7.04
C PHE A 150 -2.96 18.71 8.08
N LYS A 151 -2.64 17.80 9.00
CA LYS A 151 -1.61 17.94 10.02
C LYS A 151 -0.75 16.68 10.01
N THR A 152 0.04 16.54 8.95
CA THR A 152 0.92 15.39 8.73
C THR A 152 2.37 15.83 8.67
N ASP A 153 3.24 15.00 9.25
CA ASP A 153 4.69 15.06 9.06
C ASP A 153 5.08 14.12 7.92
N ILE A 154 6.18 14.41 7.22
CA ILE A 154 6.84 13.44 6.35
C ILE A 154 7.85 12.65 7.17
N ARG A 155 7.72 11.33 7.15
CA ARG A 155 8.65 10.38 7.75
C ARG A 155 9.42 9.66 6.66
N ILE A 156 10.65 9.27 6.97
CA ILE A 156 11.50 8.46 6.08
C ILE A 156 12.20 7.38 6.90
N ARG A 157 12.32 6.17 6.34
CA ARG A 157 13.07 5.07 6.96
C ARG A 157 13.63 4.13 5.89
N ALA A 158 14.86 3.68 6.10
CA ALA A 158 15.42 2.56 5.34
C ALA A 158 14.81 1.24 5.83
N ILE A 159 14.27 0.44 4.92
CA ILE A 159 13.66 -0.86 5.22
C ILE A 159 14.47 -1.95 4.53
N ASP A 160 14.89 -2.95 5.30
CA ASP A 160 15.60 -4.09 4.74
C ASP A 160 14.66 -4.96 3.91
N ASN A 161 15.18 -5.43 2.77
CA ASN A 161 14.43 -6.15 1.76
C ASN A 161 14.47 -7.67 1.94
N GLU A 162 15.31 -8.16 2.84
CA GLU A 162 15.40 -9.58 3.12
C GLU A 162 14.21 -10.06 3.97
N ALA A 163 13.75 -11.29 3.72
CA ALA A 163 12.94 -12.01 4.68
C ALA A 163 13.80 -12.21 5.94
N LYS A 164 13.27 -11.90 7.13
CA LYS A 164 13.97 -12.26 8.37
C LYS A 164 14.18 -13.77 8.34
N LYS A 165 15.43 -14.22 8.22
CA LYS A 165 15.78 -15.62 8.47
C LYS A 165 15.21 -15.96 9.84
N SER A 166 14.42 -17.03 9.93
CA SER A 166 13.96 -17.52 11.22
C SER A 166 15.20 -17.69 12.11
N LEU A 167 15.21 -17.00 13.24
CA LEU A 167 16.08 -17.33 14.34
C LEU A 167 15.59 -18.67 14.87
N ASN A 168 15.99 -19.77 14.23
CA ASN A 168 15.92 -21.08 14.84
C ASN A 168 17.10 -21.16 15.82
N GLN A 169 16.80 -20.99 17.10
CA GLN A 169 17.41 -21.77 18.18
C GLN A 169 16.29 -22.38 19.00
#